data_AF-A0A4R8TTI7-F1
#
_entry.id   AF-A0A4R8TTI7-F1
#
_cell.length_a   1.000
_cell.length_b   1.000
_cell.length_c   1.000
_cell.angle_alpha   90.00
_cell.angle_beta   90.00
_cell.angle_gamma   90.00
#
_symmetry.space_group_name_H-M   'P 1'
#
loop_
_entity.id
_entity.type
_entity.pdbx_description
1 polymer ?
#
loop_
_entity_poly.entity_id
_entity_poly.type
_entity_poly.pdbx_seq_one_letter_code
_entity_poly.pdbx_strand_id
1 'polypeptide(L)'
;MAETEARQWTTVLVLIALFLSLIIISQTLTAYIAAYRAAPSEVAAILDTVDSSIGENESYDRDIAKVQRLDDKLRLGRLLREIQRGGDDLREQINGMLLSSDTTTLRTAPRLFWASTRRDLEERVRRLDLARMRFLVVYMGIFAENSSIVVAGTAERQAAAVATTTTTTPTPSPRDPEKTSFSAFTPPMNALNASLTRALTEEIRQKPPLRRLTTQALGHREDTVPGHKLGWAGVVQELQRSPRMHKRHASIERSIEQELASSRLSI
;
A
#
# COMPACT_ATOMS: atom_id res chain seq x y z
N MET A 1 24.64 -78.05 4.53
CA MET A 1 23.28 -77.49 4.28
C MET A 1 23.13 -76.08 4.84
N ALA A 2 23.55 -75.80 6.08
CA ALA A 2 23.49 -74.45 6.66
C ALA A 2 24.26 -73.37 5.84
N GLU A 3 25.43 -73.71 5.27
CA GLU A 3 26.23 -72.74 4.49
C GLU A 3 25.58 -72.35 3.17
N THR A 4 24.87 -73.26 2.50
CA THR A 4 24.17 -72.99 1.24
C THR A 4 22.92 -72.16 1.48
N GLU A 5 22.19 -72.42 2.56
CA GLU A 5 21.04 -71.61 2.99
C GLU A 5 21.47 -70.19 3.37
N ALA A 6 22.55 -70.05 4.15
CA ALA A 6 23.10 -68.74 4.49
C ALA A 6 23.55 -67.94 3.25
N ARG A 7 24.19 -68.60 2.27
CA ARG A 7 24.54 -67.98 0.98
C ARG A 7 23.31 -67.57 0.18
N GLN A 8 22.24 -68.37 0.19
CA GLN A 8 20.99 -68.02 -0.49
C GLN A 8 20.33 -66.79 0.15
N TRP A 9 20.18 -66.77 1.47
CA TRP A 9 19.60 -65.63 2.18
C TRP A 9 20.41 -64.35 1.99
N THR A 10 21.74 -64.44 1.99
CA THR A 10 22.60 -63.27 1.71
C THR A 10 22.41 -62.74 0.30
N THR A 11 22.32 -63.60 -0.73
CA THR A 11 22.03 -63.13 -2.10
C THR A 11 20.67 -62.45 -2.21
N VAL A 12 19.63 -63.00 -1.57
CA VAL A 12 18.28 -62.40 -1.54
C VAL A 12 18.31 -61.05 -0.83
N LEU A 13 18.98 -60.94 0.32
CA LEU A 13 19.11 -59.69 1.06
C LEU A 13 19.87 -58.62 0.26
N VAL A 14 20.95 -58.99 -0.43
CA VAL A 14 21.71 -58.07 -1.29
C VAL A 14 20.84 -57.60 -2.47
N LEU A 15 20.09 -58.49 -3.11
CA LEU A 15 19.17 -58.11 -4.19
C LEU A 15 18.09 -57.16 -3.68
N ILE A 16 17.46 -57.44 -2.54
CA ILE A 16 16.46 -56.55 -1.93
C ILE A 16 17.08 -55.19 -1.61
N ALA A 17 18.27 -55.15 -1.00
CA ALA A 17 18.98 -53.91 -0.70
C ALA A 17 19.29 -53.11 -1.97
N LEU A 18 19.73 -53.77 -3.05
CA LEU A 18 19.95 -53.14 -4.35
C LEU A 18 18.65 -52.57 -4.92
N PHE A 19 17.55 -53.33 -4.91
CA PHE A 19 16.25 -52.84 -5.37
C PHE A 19 15.77 -51.63 -4.57
N LEU A 20 15.86 -51.67 -3.24
CA LEU A 20 15.53 -50.54 -2.38
C LEU A 20 16.41 -49.31 -2.67
N SER A 21 17.71 -49.52 -2.88
CA SER A 21 18.63 -48.44 -3.24
C SER A 21 18.27 -47.80 -4.59
N LEU A 22 17.92 -48.61 -5.60
CA LEU A 22 17.50 -48.13 -6.91
C LEU A 22 16.19 -47.34 -6.83
N ILE A 23 15.24 -47.77 -6.00
CA ILE A 23 13.99 -47.04 -5.76
C ILE A 23 14.30 -45.66 -5.17
N ILE A 24 15.14 -45.58 -4.13
CA ILE A 24 15.51 -44.31 -3.50
C ILE A 24 16.27 -43.40 -4.51
N ILE A 25 17.19 -43.96 -5.29
CA ILE A 25 17.91 -43.22 -6.34
C ILE A 25 16.93 -42.71 -7.40
N SER A 26 15.98 -43.53 -7.84
CA SER A 26 14.97 -43.11 -8.82
C SER A 26 14.08 -42.00 -8.28
N GLN A 27 13.65 -42.09 -7.02
CA GLN A 27 12.84 -41.05 -6.37
C GLN A 27 13.60 -39.72 -6.28
N THR A 28 14.84 -39.76 -5.80
CA THR A 28 15.69 -38.58 -5.70
C THR A 28 15.97 -37.98 -7.09
N LEU A 29 16.33 -38.81 -8.08
CA LEU A 29 16.57 -38.35 -9.45
C LEU A 29 15.32 -37.70 -10.06
N THR A 30 14.14 -38.29 -9.85
CA THR A 30 12.88 -37.72 -10.33
C THR A 30 12.60 -36.34 -9.71
N ALA A 31 12.83 -36.19 -8.40
CA ALA A 31 12.70 -34.91 -7.72
C ALA A 31 13.69 -33.86 -8.25
N TYR A 32 14.95 -34.23 -8.49
CA TYR A 32 15.95 -33.33 -9.07
C TYR A 32 15.64 -32.96 -10.52
N ILE A 33 15.15 -33.89 -11.35
CA ILE A 33 14.74 -33.60 -12.74
C ILE A 33 13.55 -32.64 -12.74
N ALA A 34 12.57 -32.84 -11.86
CA ALA A 34 11.44 -31.93 -11.73
C ALA A 34 11.90 -30.52 -11.33
N ALA A 35 12.77 -30.42 -10.32
CA ALA A 35 13.37 -29.15 -9.89
C ALA A 35 14.16 -28.48 -11.02
N TYR A 36 14.97 -29.24 -11.77
CA TYR A 36 15.74 -28.74 -12.91
C TYR A 36 14.84 -28.13 -13.99
N ARG A 37 13.70 -28.77 -14.29
CA ARG A 37 12.74 -28.29 -15.29
C ARG A 37 11.97 -27.06 -14.83
N ALA A 38 11.64 -26.98 -13.54
CA ALA A 38 10.90 -25.86 -12.96
C ALA A 38 11.77 -24.60 -12.70
N ALA A 39 13.09 -24.78 -12.57
CA ALA A 39 14.04 -23.71 -12.26
C ALA A 39 13.88 -22.41 -13.09
N PRO A 40 13.83 -22.43 -14.43
CA PRO A 40 13.74 -21.19 -15.21
C PRO A 40 12.45 -20.42 -14.99
N SER A 41 11.30 -21.10 -14.86
CA SER A 41 10.02 -20.44 -14.62
C SER A 41 9.93 -19.88 -13.20
N GLU A 42 10.47 -20.60 -12.21
CA GLU A 42 10.46 -20.15 -10.82
C GLU A 42 11.38 -18.94 -10.62
N VAL A 43 12.56 -18.91 -11.24
CA VAL A 43 13.43 -17.72 -11.22
C VAL A 43 12.76 -16.53 -11.89
N ALA A 44 12.10 -16.74 -13.03
CA ALA A 44 11.39 -15.65 -13.70
C ALA A 44 10.29 -15.06 -12.79
N ALA A 45 9.55 -15.90 -12.08
CA ALA A 45 8.54 -15.45 -11.12
C ALA A 45 9.16 -14.66 -9.94
N ILE A 46 10.28 -15.13 -9.39
CA ILE A 46 10.98 -14.41 -8.31
C ILE A 46 11.57 -13.08 -8.81
N LEU A 47 12.08 -13.05 -10.05
CA LEU A 47 12.60 -11.82 -10.63
C LEU A 47 11.48 -10.78 -10.83
N ASP A 48 10.32 -11.21 -11.33
CA ASP A 48 9.15 -10.34 -11.52
C ASP A 48 8.64 -9.78 -10.17
N THR A 49 8.63 -10.59 -9.11
CA THR A 49 8.26 -10.08 -7.77
C THR A 49 9.27 -9.08 -7.22
N VAL A 50 10.57 -9.29 -7.46
CA VAL A 50 11.63 -8.35 -7.07
C VAL A 50 11.53 -7.05 -7.86
N ASP A 51 11.38 -7.12 -9.19
CA ASP A 51 11.24 -5.94 -10.06
C ASP A 51 9.97 -5.13 -9.71
N SER A 52 8.85 -5.81 -9.45
CA SER A 52 7.63 -5.17 -8.94
C SER A 52 7.85 -4.48 -7.60
N SER A 53 8.64 -5.09 -6.69
CA SER A 53 8.95 -4.48 -5.39
C SER A 53 9.80 -3.21 -5.52
N ILE A 54 10.72 -3.19 -6.48
CA ILE A 54 11.59 -2.03 -6.75
C ILE A 54 10.76 -0.86 -7.30
N GLY A 55 9.84 -1.14 -8.24
CA GLY A 55 8.93 -0.12 -8.76
C GLY A 55 8.05 0.50 -7.67
N GLU A 56 7.60 -0.32 -6.70
CA GLU A 56 6.84 0.16 -5.55
C GLU A 56 7.68 1.01 -4.59
N ASN A 57 8.94 0.65 -4.37
CA ASN A 57 9.87 1.43 -3.56
C ASN A 57 10.08 2.86 -4.10
N GLU A 58 10.09 3.04 -5.42
CA GLU A 58 10.16 4.37 -6.03
C GLU A 58 8.90 5.21 -5.73
N SER A 59 7.74 4.56 -5.66
CA SER A 59 6.50 5.21 -5.21
C SER A 59 6.60 5.63 -3.75
N TYR A 60 7.15 4.77 -2.88
CA TYR A 60 7.31 5.07 -1.47
C TYR A 60 8.28 6.21 -1.20
N ASP A 61 9.36 6.34 -1.99
CA ASP A 61 10.31 7.45 -1.83
C ASP A 61 9.64 8.81 -2.07
N ARG A 62 8.75 8.89 -3.09
CA ARG A 62 7.93 10.08 -3.36
C ARG A 62 6.98 10.42 -2.20
N ASP A 63 6.45 9.43 -1.50
CA ASP A 63 5.53 9.64 -0.39
C ASP A 63 6.26 9.99 0.91
N ILE A 64 7.43 9.41 1.17
CA ILE A 64 8.32 9.77 2.29
C ILE A 64 8.77 11.24 2.18
N ALA A 65 8.99 11.73 0.96
CA ALA A 65 9.33 13.14 0.74
C ALA A 65 8.25 14.12 1.25
N LYS A 66 6.98 13.69 1.29
CA LYS A 66 5.82 14.50 1.74
C LYS A 66 5.62 14.49 3.26
N VAL A 67 6.28 13.58 3.99
CA VAL A 67 6.15 13.46 5.45
C VAL A 67 6.86 14.65 6.12
N GLN A 68 6.10 15.43 6.91
CA GLN A 68 6.63 16.64 7.57
C GLN A 68 7.44 16.34 8.84
N ARG A 69 7.11 15.26 9.56
CA ARG A 69 7.84 14.84 10.77
C ARG A 69 9.18 14.19 10.38
N LEU A 70 10.28 14.78 10.83
CA LEU A 70 11.63 14.29 10.52
C LEU A 70 11.94 12.92 11.15
N ASP A 71 11.47 12.66 12.36
CA ASP A 71 11.69 11.37 13.03
C ASP A 71 11.01 10.22 12.31
N ASP A 72 9.75 10.43 11.92
CA ASP A 72 8.96 9.49 11.12
C ASP A 72 9.60 9.27 9.75
N LYS A 73 10.09 10.35 9.13
CA LYS A 73 10.81 10.31 7.86
C LYS A 73 12.12 9.51 7.97
N LEU A 74 12.89 9.68 9.04
CA LEU A 74 14.13 8.94 9.29
C LEU A 74 13.86 7.46 9.53
N ARG A 75 12.83 7.14 10.32
CA ARG A 75 12.43 5.76 10.61
C ARG A 75 11.97 5.05 9.34
N LEU A 76 11.12 5.69 8.56
CA LEU A 76 10.58 5.16 7.31
C LEU A 76 11.67 5.05 6.23
N GLY A 77 12.57 6.03 6.16
CA GLY A 77 13.73 6.00 5.27
C GLY A 77 14.74 4.89 5.62
N ARG A 78 14.96 4.61 6.91
CA ARG A 78 15.81 3.48 7.34
C ARG A 78 15.23 2.14 6.91
N LEU A 79 13.92 1.94 7.11
CA LEU A 79 13.21 0.73 6.70
C LEU A 79 13.17 0.59 5.18
N LEU A 80 12.93 1.68 4.43
CA LEU A 80 12.96 1.65 2.98
C LEU A 80 14.34 1.28 2.44
N ARG A 81 15.41 1.82 3.03
CA ARG A 81 16.78 1.49 2.65
C ARG A 81 17.15 0.04 2.96
N GLU A 82 16.59 -0.52 4.04
CA GLU A 82 16.71 -1.94 4.36
C GLU A 82 16.02 -2.82 3.30
N ILE A 83 14.80 -2.45 2.87
CA ILE A 83 14.07 -3.13 1.81
C ILE A 83 14.82 -3.04 0.47
N GLN A 84 15.27 -1.84 0.09
CA GLN A 84 16.06 -1.62 -1.13
C GLN A 84 17.32 -2.47 -1.12
N ARG A 85 18.07 -2.47 -0.02
CA ARG A 85 19.27 -3.30 0.11
C ARG A 85 18.96 -4.80 0.00
N GLY A 86 17.85 -5.24 0.59
CA GLY A 86 17.39 -6.63 0.47
C GLY A 86 17.04 -6.99 -0.97
N GLY A 87 16.29 -6.13 -1.66
CA GLY A 87 15.93 -6.30 -3.06
C GLY A 87 17.14 -6.31 -3.99
N ASP A 88 18.09 -5.40 -3.79
CA ASP A 88 19.33 -5.33 -4.56
C ASP A 88 20.19 -6.60 -4.36
N ASP A 89 20.33 -7.10 -3.13
CA ASP A 89 21.06 -8.35 -2.84
C ASP A 89 20.39 -9.59 -3.47
N LEU A 90 19.04 -9.64 -3.48
CA LEU A 90 18.31 -10.67 -4.23
C LEU A 90 18.61 -10.57 -5.73
N ARG A 91 18.54 -9.37 -6.29
CA ARG A 91 18.71 -9.13 -7.72
C ARG A 91 20.13 -9.45 -8.17
N GLU A 92 21.14 -9.12 -7.37
CA GLU A 92 22.53 -9.49 -7.61
C GLU A 92 22.71 -11.02 -7.64
N GLN A 93 22.14 -11.74 -6.66
CA GLN A 93 22.17 -13.20 -6.65
C GLN A 93 21.46 -13.82 -7.85
N ILE A 94 20.28 -13.31 -8.21
CA ILE A 94 19.53 -13.79 -9.38
C ILE A 94 20.36 -13.55 -10.64
N ASN A 95 20.89 -12.35 -10.84
CA ASN A 95 21.71 -12.01 -11.99
C ASN A 95 22.99 -12.86 -12.06
N GLY A 96 23.60 -13.19 -10.93
CA GLY A 96 24.75 -14.10 -10.85
C GLY A 96 24.44 -15.53 -11.32
N MET A 97 23.18 -15.97 -11.20
CA MET A 97 22.74 -17.27 -11.68
C MET A 97 22.36 -17.29 -13.17
N LEU A 98 22.01 -16.15 -13.75
CA LEU A 98 21.62 -16.04 -15.15
C LEU A 98 22.87 -16.08 -16.06
N LEU A 99 22.73 -16.61 -17.28
CA LEU A 99 23.81 -16.56 -18.28
C LEU A 99 24.06 -15.13 -18.75
N SER A 100 22.98 -14.36 -18.92
CA SER A 100 22.99 -12.98 -19.40
C SER A 100 21.88 -12.21 -18.69
N SER A 101 22.15 -10.95 -18.36
CA SER A 101 21.24 -10.07 -17.58
C SER A 101 19.88 -9.84 -18.25
N ASP A 102 19.81 -9.97 -19.57
CA ASP A 102 18.56 -9.79 -20.33
C ASP A 102 17.79 -11.10 -20.56
N THR A 103 18.29 -12.23 -20.06
CA THR A 103 17.70 -13.55 -20.32
C THR A 103 17.33 -14.26 -19.03
N THR A 104 16.18 -14.93 -19.02
CA THR A 104 15.76 -15.84 -17.93
C THR A 104 16.49 -17.20 -17.98
N THR A 105 17.56 -17.29 -18.77
CA THR A 105 18.31 -18.54 -18.95
C THR A 105 19.34 -18.70 -17.84
N LEU A 106 19.09 -19.66 -16.95
CA LEU A 106 20.00 -20.00 -15.85
C LEU A 106 21.25 -20.76 -16.30
N ARG A 107 22.38 -20.51 -15.64
CA ARG A 107 23.63 -21.27 -15.81
C ARG A 107 23.42 -22.74 -15.40
N THR A 108 24.23 -23.64 -15.94
CA THR A 108 24.11 -25.09 -15.68
C THR A 108 24.32 -25.45 -14.20
N ALA A 109 25.27 -24.79 -13.52
CA ALA A 109 25.54 -25.01 -12.10
C ALA A 109 24.34 -24.68 -11.18
N PRO A 110 23.75 -23.46 -11.21
CA PRO A 110 22.57 -23.15 -10.39
C PRO A 110 21.33 -23.95 -10.82
N ARG A 111 21.24 -24.42 -12.07
CA ARG A 111 20.18 -25.37 -12.48
C ARG A 111 20.32 -26.73 -11.82
N LEU A 112 21.54 -27.25 -11.69
CA LEU A 112 21.82 -28.54 -11.04
C LEU A 112 21.58 -28.47 -9.52
N PHE A 113 21.98 -27.36 -8.89
CA PHE A 113 21.79 -27.11 -7.45
C PHE A 113 20.52 -26.31 -7.13
N TRP A 114 19.52 -26.33 -8.03
CA TRP A 114 18.33 -25.48 -7.90
C TRP A 114 17.60 -25.71 -6.57
N ALA A 115 17.47 -26.95 -6.11
CA ALA A 115 16.76 -27.26 -4.87
C ALA A 115 17.36 -26.57 -3.63
N SER A 116 18.68 -26.40 -3.54
CA SER A 116 19.32 -25.67 -2.44
C SER A 116 19.22 -24.16 -2.64
N THR A 117 19.46 -23.69 -3.86
CA THR A 117 19.46 -22.26 -4.17
C THR A 117 18.06 -21.67 -4.04
N ARG A 118 17.04 -22.37 -4.53
CA ARG A 118 15.63 -22.02 -4.35
C ARG A 118 15.29 -21.76 -2.89
N ARG A 119 15.72 -22.63 -1.97
CA ARG A 119 15.45 -22.45 -0.53
C ARG A 119 16.09 -21.19 0.04
N ASP A 120 17.31 -20.86 -0.37
CA ASP A 120 17.98 -19.63 0.07
C ASP A 120 17.27 -18.39 -0.50
N LEU A 121 16.88 -18.42 -1.77
CA LEU A 121 16.11 -17.35 -2.40
C LEU A 121 14.75 -17.15 -1.72
N GLU A 122 13.99 -18.23 -1.49
CA GLU A 122 12.69 -18.16 -0.81
C GLU A 122 12.82 -17.55 0.60
N GLU A 123 13.86 -17.91 1.36
CA GLU A 123 14.07 -17.31 2.69
C GLU A 123 14.49 -15.84 2.61
N ARG A 124 15.23 -15.44 1.57
CA ARG A 124 15.58 -14.03 1.33
C ARG A 124 14.35 -13.21 0.91
N VAL A 125 13.49 -13.74 0.04
CA VAL A 125 12.18 -13.15 -0.29
C VAL A 125 11.33 -13.01 0.96
N ARG A 126 11.27 -14.05 1.81
CA ARG A 126 10.50 -14.01 3.07
C ARG A 126 11.00 -12.93 4.03
N ARG A 127 12.32 -12.75 4.11
CA ARG A 127 12.94 -11.66 4.91
C ARG A 127 12.61 -10.28 4.34
N LEU A 128 12.64 -10.15 3.01
CA LEU A 128 12.22 -8.93 2.32
C LEU A 128 10.75 -8.62 2.59
N ASP A 129 9.87 -9.61 2.50
CA ASP A 129 8.43 -9.46 2.76
C ASP A 129 8.14 -9.08 4.20
N LEU A 130 8.88 -9.62 5.17
CA LEU A 130 8.76 -9.22 6.56
C LEU A 130 9.17 -7.75 6.77
N ALA A 131 10.26 -7.32 6.13
CA ALA A 131 10.70 -5.92 6.17
C ALA A 131 9.66 -5.01 5.51
N ARG A 132 9.07 -5.44 4.39
CA ARG A 132 7.99 -4.73 3.69
C ARG A 132 6.72 -4.65 4.53
N MET A 133 6.31 -5.72 5.20
CA MET A 133 5.19 -5.69 6.14
C MET A 133 5.45 -4.71 7.28
N ARG A 134 6.65 -4.76 7.88
CA ARG A 134 7.06 -3.82 8.94
C ARG A 134 7.00 -2.37 8.45
N PHE A 135 7.48 -2.11 7.25
CA PHE A 135 7.40 -0.81 6.61
C PHE A 135 5.95 -0.35 6.40
N LEU A 136 5.11 -1.19 5.77
CA LEU A 136 3.70 -0.88 5.49
C LEU A 136 2.90 -0.56 6.76
N VAL A 137 3.13 -1.29 7.85
CA VAL A 137 2.46 -1.04 9.13
C VAL A 137 2.86 0.33 9.69
N VAL A 138 4.15 0.66 9.67
CA VAL A 138 4.63 1.97 10.14
C VAL A 138 4.15 3.09 9.21
N TYR A 139 4.18 2.87 7.90
CA TYR A 139 3.66 3.76 6.87
C TYR A 139 2.19 4.09 7.12
N MET A 140 1.32 3.08 7.23
CA MET A 140 -0.11 3.29 7.46
C MET A 140 -0.38 3.95 8.81
N GLY A 141 0.40 3.63 9.86
CA GLY A 141 0.27 4.30 11.15
C GLY A 141 0.51 5.81 11.07
N ILE A 142 1.58 6.23 10.40
CA ILE A 142 1.94 7.65 10.26
C ILE A 142 0.91 8.40 9.38
N PHE A 143 0.50 7.82 8.26
CA PHE A 143 -0.46 8.47 7.37
C PHE A 143 -1.88 8.49 7.96
N ALA A 144 -2.28 7.47 8.72
CA ALA A 144 -3.52 7.48 9.49
C ALA A 144 -3.51 8.54 10.60
N GLU A 145 -2.41 8.65 11.36
CA GLU A 145 -2.24 9.69 12.39
C GLU A 145 -2.29 11.10 11.79
N ASN A 146 -1.61 11.32 10.66
CA ASN A 146 -1.67 12.62 9.97
C ASN A 146 -3.08 12.94 9.46
N SER A 147 -3.83 11.94 8.98
CA SER A 147 -5.21 12.13 8.57
C SER A 147 -6.15 12.41 9.75
N SER A 148 -5.93 11.77 10.91
CA SER A 148 -6.75 11.98 12.11
C SER A 148 -6.44 13.32 12.77
N ILE A 149 -5.18 13.78 12.79
CA ILE A 149 -4.80 15.12 13.26
C ILE A 149 -5.42 16.20 12.38
N VAL A 150 -5.46 16.02 11.05
CA VAL A 150 -6.12 16.98 10.15
C VAL A 150 -7.63 17.03 10.40
N VAL A 151 -8.28 15.88 10.60
CA VAL A 151 -9.71 15.80 10.92
C VAL A 151 -10.02 16.41 12.29
N ALA A 152 -9.21 16.12 13.31
CA ALA A 152 -9.34 16.71 14.66
C ALA A 152 -9.09 18.23 14.66
N GLY A 153 -8.09 18.70 13.92
CA GLY A 153 -7.80 20.13 13.77
C GLY A 153 -8.89 20.89 13.00
N THR A 154 -9.58 20.23 12.06
CA THR A 154 -10.81 20.79 11.45
C THR A 154 -12.00 20.78 12.39
N ALA A 155 -12.12 19.77 13.26
CA ALA A 155 -13.19 19.70 14.26
C ALA A 155 -13.02 20.76 15.36
N GLU A 156 -11.80 21.02 15.84
CA GLU A 156 -11.51 22.09 16.81
C GLU A 156 -11.70 23.50 16.22
N ARG A 157 -11.32 23.73 14.95
CA ARG A 157 -11.60 25.00 14.27
C ARG A 157 -13.10 25.22 14.03
N GLN A 158 -13.88 24.15 13.84
CA GLN A 158 -15.33 24.25 13.74
C GLN A 158 -16.01 24.40 15.11
N ALA A 159 -15.46 23.82 16.19
CA ALA A 159 -15.93 24.04 17.55
C ALA A 159 -15.65 25.46 18.05
N ALA A 160 -14.48 26.03 17.72
CA ALA A 160 -14.13 27.42 18.06
C ALA A 160 -14.93 28.46 17.26
N ALA A 161 -15.43 28.12 16.06
CA ALA A 161 -16.26 29.00 15.25
C ALA A 161 -17.75 29.01 15.66
N VAL A 162 -18.21 28.02 16.45
CA VAL A 162 -19.60 27.94 16.94
C VAL A 162 -19.78 28.65 18.29
N ALA A 163 -18.71 28.88 19.06
CA ALA A 163 -18.77 29.57 20.34
C ALA A 163 -18.83 31.12 20.24
N THR A 164 -18.81 31.70 19.04
CA THR A 164 -18.85 33.18 18.85
C THR A 164 -20.18 33.68 18.26
N THR A 165 -21.19 32.81 18.06
CA THR A 165 -22.47 33.19 17.41
C THR A 165 -23.70 33.02 18.30
N THR A 166 -23.64 33.49 19.55
CA THR A 166 -24.84 33.75 20.35
C THR A 166 -24.65 35.01 21.19
N THR A 167 -24.92 36.19 20.61
CA THR A 167 -25.71 37.29 21.25
C THR A 167 -25.79 38.52 20.31
N THR A 168 -27.01 38.75 19.81
CA THR A 168 -27.69 40.06 19.59
C THR A 168 -27.03 41.21 18.79
N THR A 169 -27.62 41.55 17.64
CA THR A 169 -27.67 42.88 16.98
C THR A 169 -28.73 43.81 17.64
N PRO A 170 -28.82 45.16 17.43
CA PRO A 170 -27.98 46.12 16.66
C PRO A 170 -27.62 47.46 17.40
N THR A 171 -26.78 48.29 16.73
CA THR A 171 -26.23 49.67 16.99
C THR A 171 -27.19 50.75 17.56
N PRO A 172 -26.73 51.86 18.23
CA PRO A 172 -25.78 52.88 17.71
C PRO A 172 -24.76 53.53 18.71
N SER A 173 -23.78 54.27 18.16
CA SER A 173 -22.68 55.03 18.81
C SER A 173 -23.16 56.23 19.68
N PRO A 174 -22.37 56.71 20.68
CA PRO A 174 -21.57 57.94 20.48
C PRO A 174 -20.22 58.07 21.25
N ARG A 175 -19.25 58.80 20.63
CA ARG A 175 -18.15 59.65 21.19
C ARG A 175 -16.95 59.05 21.98
N ASP A 176 -15.75 59.11 21.34
CA ASP A 176 -14.47 59.83 21.67
C ASP A 176 -14.01 60.07 23.13
N PRO A 177 -12.73 60.44 23.43
CA PRO A 177 -11.39 60.10 22.87
C PRO A 177 -10.30 59.85 23.99
N GLU A 178 -9.02 59.70 23.59
CA GLU A 178 -7.76 59.95 24.36
C GLU A 178 -6.98 58.82 25.11
N LYS A 179 -5.65 58.78 24.84
CA LYS A 179 -4.47 58.47 25.70
C LYS A 179 -4.51 57.18 26.58
N THR A 180 -3.50 56.30 26.65
CA THR A 180 -2.04 56.51 26.78
C THR A 180 -1.33 55.13 26.76
N SER A 181 -0.15 55.09 26.12
CA SER A 181 1.11 54.43 26.49
C SER A 181 1.16 53.04 27.16
N PHE A 182 1.93 52.10 26.57
CA PHE A 182 3.23 51.55 27.05
C PHE A 182 3.55 50.18 26.37
N SER A 183 4.54 50.17 25.47
CA SER A 183 5.85 49.46 25.56
C SER A 183 5.81 47.94 25.30
N ALA A 184 6.17 47.43 24.11
CA ALA A 184 7.50 47.19 23.54
C ALA A 184 8.22 45.91 24.04
N PHE A 185 8.36 44.90 23.16
CA PHE A 185 9.64 44.25 22.82
C PHE A 185 9.46 43.31 21.59
N THR A 186 10.12 43.60 20.47
CA THR A 186 10.29 42.68 19.32
C THR A 186 11.71 42.84 18.79
N PRO A 187 12.46 41.74 18.53
CA PRO A 187 13.80 41.82 17.96
C PRO A 187 13.75 42.06 16.43
N PRO A 188 14.82 42.59 15.82
CA PRO A 188 14.80 43.12 14.46
C PRO A 188 14.89 42.00 13.43
N MET A 189 13.90 41.89 12.54
CA MET A 189 14.04 41.11 11.31
C MET A 189 14.36 42.03 10.12
N ASN A 190 15.40 41.63 9.39
CA ASN A 190 16.01 42.29 8.24
C ASN A 190 15.02 42.90 7.23
N ALA A 191 15.34 44.12 6.80
CA ALA A 191 14.60 44.95 5.84
C ALA A 191 14.35 44.30 4.46
N LEU A 192 15.04 43.20 4.13
CA LEU A 192 14.83 42.45 2.89
C LEU A 192 13.56 41.58 2.89
N ASN A 193 13.06 41.16 4.06
CA ASN A 193 11.84 40.34 4.14
C ASN A 193 10.55 41.19 4.17
N ALA A 194 10.66 42.48 4.49
CA ALA A 194 9.52 43.40 4.57
C ALA A 194 9.04 43.87 3.18
N SER A 195 9.91 43.89 2.17
CA SER A 195 9.52 44.24 0.79
C SER A 195 8.83 43.08 0.07
N LEU A 196 9.26 41.83 0.33
CA LEU A 196 8.68 40.62 -0.26
C LEU A 196 7.27 40.32 0.29
N THR A 197 7.03 40.54 1.58
CA THR A 197 5.70 40.36 2.18
C THR A 197 4.72 41.44 1.72
N ARG A 198 5.18 42.68 1.52
CA ARG A 198 4.33 43.78 0.99
C ARG A 198 3.99 43.57 -0.49
N ALA A 199 4.96 43.16 -1.32
CA ALA A 199 4.71 42.86 -2.73
C ALA A 199 3.70 41.70 -2.94
N LEU A 200 3.74 40.67 -2.09
CA LEU A 200 2.77 39.56 -2.15
C LEU A 200 1.39 39.92 -1.59
N THR A 201 1.29 40.82 -0.60
CA THR A 201 -0.01 41.23 -0.06
C THR A 201 -0.75 42.23 -0.94
N GLU A 202 -0.03 43.06 -1.70
CA GLU A 202 -0.64 43.96 -2.69
C GLU A 202 -1.16 43.20 -3.93
N GLU A 203 -0.48 42.13 -4.39
CA GLU A 203 -0.92 41.33 -5.55
C GLU A 203 -2.20 40.52 -5.28
N ILE A 204 -2.48 40.21 -4.01
CA ILE A 204 -3.70 39.50 -3.58
C ILE A 204 -4.92 40.44 -3.52
N ARG A 205 -4.71 41.76 -3.42
CA ARG A 205 -5.80 42.76 -3.32
C ARG A 205 -6.38 43.18 -4.67
N GLN A 206 -5.68 42.95 -5.79
CA GLN A 206 -6.07 43.47 -7.12
C GLN A 206 -6.58 42.42 -8.12
N LYS A 207 -6.64 41.12 -7.76
CA LYS A 207 -7.17 40.09 -8.66
C LYS A 207 -8.68 39.90 -8.46
N PRO A 208 -9.52 40.00 -9.52
CA PRO A 208 -10.94 39.68 -9.43
C PRO A 208 -11.10 38.20 -9.05
N PRO A 209 -12.16 37.83 -8.31
CA PRO A 209 -12.31 36.47 -7.80
C PRO A 209 -12.29 35.47 -8.96
N LEU A 210 -11.25 34.62 -8.98
CA LEU A 210 -11.13 33.54 -9.94
C LEU A 210 -12.26 32.54 -9.68
N ARG A 211 -13.31 32.75 -10.45
CA ARG A 211 -14.35 31.83 -10.90
C ARG A 211 -13.94 30.38 -10.63
N ARG A 212 -14.39 29.91 -9.47
CA ARG A 212 -14.51 28.52 -9.04
C ARG A 212 -14.75 27.63 -10.27
N LEU A 213 -13.82 26.72 -10.55
CA LEU A 213 -13.97 25.68 -11.56
C LEU A 213 -15.27 24.94 -11.26
N THR A 214 -16.31 25.29 -12.02
CA THR A 214 -17.56 24.56 -12.04
C THR A 214 -17.25 23.31 -12.83
N THR A 215 -16.96 22.20 -12.15
CA THR A 215 -17.19 20.90 -12.77
C THR A 215 -18.68 20.87 -13.09
N GLN A 216 -19.01 21.11 -14.36
CA GLN A 216 -20.31 20.78 -14.92
C GLN A 216 -20.47 19.28 -14.77
N ALA A 217 -20.98 18.86 -13.61
CA ALA A 217 -21.67 17.60 -13.49
C ALA A 217 -22.99 17.79 -14.24
N LEU A 218 -23.00 17.21 -15.43
CA LEU A 218 -24.16 16.83 -16.21
C LEU A 218 -25.33 16.44 -15.29
N GLY A 219 -26.40 17.24 -15.27
CA GLY A 219 -27.69 16.84 -14.69
C GLY A 219 -28.23 17.77 -13.60
N HIS A 220 -28.86 18.87 -14.03
CA HIS A 220 -29.75 19.72 -13.26
C HIS A 220 -30.95 18.92 -12.70
N ARG A 221 -31.19 18.96 -11.38
CA ARG A 221 -32.47 18.56 -10.76
C ARG A 221 -32.74 19.52 -9.60
N GLU A 222 -33.86 20.24 -9.64
CA GLU A 222 -34.13 21.42 -8.80
C GLU A 222 -34.60 21.14 -7.35
N ASP A 223 -34.62 19.88 -6.88
CA ASP A 223 -35.29 19.54 -5.61
C ASP A 223 -34.37 19.13 -4.44
N THR A 224 -33.05 19.38 -4.48
CA THR A 224 -32.17 19.01 -3.35
C THR A 224 -31.79 20.20 -2.48
N VAL A 225 -32.37 20.23 -1.27
CA VAL A 225 -31.92 20.91 -0.04
C VAL A 225 -30.38 20.83 0.09
N PRO A 226 -29.67 21.86 0.60
CA PRO A 226 -28.21 21.98 0.48
C PRO A 226 -27.44 20.86 1.19
N GLY A 227 -27.09 19.81 0.44
CA GLY A 227 -26.43 18.59 0.93
C GLY A 227 -24.90 18.64 1.00
N HIS A 228 -24.26 19.80 0.78
CA HIS A 228 -22.79 19.86 0.75
C HIS A 228 -22.11 19.82 2.14
N LYS A 229 -22.88 19.80 3.24
CA LYS A 229 -22.34 19.79 4.62
C LYS A 229 -22.20 18.40 5.26
N LEU A 230 -22.78 17.34 4.67
CA LEU A 230 -22.81 16.00 5.28
C LEU A 230 -21.75 15.03 4.76
N GLY A 231 -20.90 15.44 3.80
CA GLY A 231 -19.83 14.60 3.25
C GLY A 231 -20.33 13.24 2.78
N TRP A 232 -19.55 12.18 3.03
CA TRP A 232 -19.88 10.80 2.64
C TRP A 232 -21.18 10.26 3.27
N ALA A 233 -21.56 10.75 4.47
CA ALA A 233 -22.80 10.32 5.11
C ALA A 233 -24.04 10.77 4.31
N GLY A 234 -24.00 11.96 3.72
CA GLY A 234 -25.05 12.45 2.83
C GLY A 234 -25.12 11.64 1.54
N VAL A 235 -23.97 11.28 0.98
CA VAL A 235 -23.89 10.43 -0.23
C VAL A 235 -24.47 9.04 0.04
N VAL A 236 -24.17 8.43 1.19
CA VAL A 236 -24.73 7.13 1.60
C VAL A 236 -26.24 7.24 1.81
N GLN A 237 -26.72 8.29 2.46
CA GLN A 237 -28.16 8.52 2.66
C GLN A 237 -28.90 8.73 1.33
N GLU A 238 -28.28 9.41 0.38
CA GLU A 238 -28.82 9.63 -0.97
C GLU A 238 -28.79 8.34 -1.82
N LEU A 239 -27.74 7.54 -1.69
CA LEU A 239 -27.66 6.20 -2.28
C LEU A 239 -28.72 5.26 -1.70
N GLN A 240 -28.90 5.26 -0.38
CA GLN A 240 -29.94 4.49 0.30
C GLN A 240 -31.34 4.94 -0.10
N ARG A 241 -31.55 6.23 -0.41
CA ARG A 241 -32.83 6.75 -0.92
C ARG A 241 -32.99 6.58 -2.43
N SER A 242 -31.96 6.10 -3.14
CA SER A 242 -31.99 6.00 -4.60
C SER A 242 -32.95 4.90 -5.06
N PRO A 243 -33.97 5.22 -5.88
CA PRO A 243 -34.89 4.22 -6.43
C PRO A 243 -34.18 3.24 -7.38
N ARG A 244 -33.00 3.61 -7.90
CA ARG A 244 -32.21 2.76 -8.80
C ARG A 244 -31.49 1.64 -8.04
N MET A 245 -31.07 1.91 -6.79
CA MET A 245 -30.52 0.90 -5.88
C MET A 245 -31.60 -0.11 -5.49
N HIS A 246 -32.79 0.35 -5.09
CA HIS A 246 -33.92 -0.52 -4.75
C HIS A 246 -34.35 -1.41 -5.92
N LYS A 247 -34.34 -0.91 -7.16
CA LYS A 247 -34.59 -1.74 -8.36
C LYS A 247 -33.56 -2.85 -8.55
N ARG A 248 -32.29 -2.60 -8.23
CA ARG A 248 -31.23 -3.62 -8.29
C ARG A 248 -31.40 -4.67 -7.19
N HIS A 249 -31.68 -4.24 -5.97
CA HIS A 249 -31.96 -5.17 -4.86
C HIS A 249 -33.17 -6.07 -5.15
N ALA A 250 -34.28 -5.50 -5.61
CA ALA A 250 -35.46 -6.28 -5.99
C ALA A 250 -35.20 -7.20 -7.19
N SER A 251 -34.31 -6.83 -8.12
CA SER A 251 -33.91 -7.72 -9.22
C SER A 251 -33.08 -8.90 -8.73
N ILE A 252 -32.20 -8.68 -7.75
CA ILE A 252 -31.36 -9.73 -7.15
C ILE A 252 -32.23 -10.69 -6.34
N GLU A 253 -33.13 -10.16 -5.51
CA GLU A 253 -34.08 -10.96 -4.73
C GLU A 253 -34.93 -11.87 -5.64
N ARG A 254 -35.47 -11.33 -6.74
CA ARG A 254 -36.21 -12.14 -7.72
C ARG A 254 -35.35 -13.21 -8.40
N SER A 255 -34.09 -12.91 -8.72
CA SER A 255 -33.19 -13.92 -9.30
C SER A 255 -32.87 -15.05 -8.33
N ILE A 256 -32.71 -14.73 -7.04
CA ILE A 256 -32.48 -15.72 -5.98
C ILE A 256 -33.74 -16.55 -5.73
N GLU A 257 -34.92 -15.92 -5.70
CA GLU A 257 -36.19 -16.64 -5.59
C GLU A 257 -36.42 -17.59 -6.77
N GLN A 258 -36.06 -17.16 -7.98
CA GLN A 258 -36.15 -17.99 -9.19
C GLN A 258 -35.16 -19.16 -9.16
N GLU A 259 -33.94 -18.94 -8.67
CA GLU A 259 -32.93 -20.00 -8.47
C GLU A 259 -33.39 -21.01 -7.41
N LEU A 260 -33.93 -20.54 -6.28
CA LEU A 260 -34.48 -21.39 -5.22
C LEU A 260 -35.72 -22.17 -5.70
N ALA A 261 -36.60 -21.57 -6.50
CA ALA A 261 -37.75 -22.24 -7.07
C ALA A 261 -37.32 -23.31 -8.10
N SER A 262 -36.31 -23.02 -8.93
CA SER A 262 -35.74 -24.00 -9.86
C SER A 262 -35.08 -25.18 -9.14
N SER A 263 -34.41 -24.91 -8.01
CA SER A 263 -33.77 -25.94 -7.18
C SER A 263 -34.78 -26.84 -6.45
N ARG A 264 -35.99 -26.33 -6.17
CA ARG A 264 -37.08 -27.13 -5.58
C ARG A 264 -37.81 -28.03 -6.58
N LEU A 265 -37.75 -27.72 -7.88
CA LEU A 265 -38.37 -28.50 -8.95
C LEU A 265 -37.45 -29.61 -9.49
N SER A 266 -36.17 -29.64 -9.09
CA SER A 266 -35.19 -30.65 -9.49
C SER A 266 -35.07 -31.82 -8.50
N ILE A 267 -36.06 -32.00 -7.63
CA ILE A 267 -36.24 -33.15 -6.72
C ILE A 267 -37.59 -33.79 -7.06
#